data_AF-A3IZG0-F1
#
_entry.id   AF-A3IZG0-F1
#
_cell.length_a   1.000
_cell.length_b   1.000
_cell.length_c   1.000
_cell.angle_alpha   90.00
_cell.angle_beta   90.00
_cell.angle_gamma   90.00
#
_symmetry.space_group_name_H-M   'P 1'
#
loop_
_entity.id
_entity.type
_entity.pdbx_description
1 polymer ?
#
loop_
_entity_poly.entity_id
_entity_poly.type
_entity_poly.pdbx_seq_one_letter_code
_entity_poly.pdbx_strand_id
1 'polypeptide(L)'
;MNWYLVSCRPNKRDLFLKQLDFEIDKNQLRDLFLEKISPSDAMYKDMVLLHISDLSSARIYLKKIEQFQKIEPRALSECQVEQFFDK
;
A
#
# COMPACT_ATOMS: atom_id res chain seq x y z
N MET A 1 -8.16 -7.64 -10.22
CA MET A 1 -7.95 -6.83 -9.00
C MET A 1 -6.62 -7.19 -8.37
N ASN A 2 -5.70 -6.23 -8.27
CA ASN A 2 -4.36 -6.45 -7.75
C ASN A 2 -4.14 -5.64 -6.46
N TRP A 3 -4.98 -5.89 -5.47
CA TRP A 3 -4.88 -5.24 -4.16
C TRP A 3 -3.93 -6.02 -3.27
N TYR A 4 -2.98 -5.33 -2.66
CA TYR A 4 -2.00 -5.93 -1.77
C TYR A 4 -1.98 -5.23 -0.42
N LEU A 5 -1.82 -6.03 0.63
CA LEU A 5 -1.60 -5.54 1.98
C LEU A 5 -0.12 -5.19 2.18
N VAL A 6 0.14 -3.97 2.63
CA VAL A 6 1.47 -3.46 2.91
C VAL A 6 1.57 -3.09 4.37
N SER A 7 2.57 -3.64 5.05
CA SER A 7 2.90 -3.31 6.42
C SER A 7 3.96 -2.21 6.47
N CYS A 8 3.72 -1.23 7.32
CA CYS A 8 4.60 -0.12 7.59
C CYS A 8 5.21 -0.26 8.99
N ARG A 9 6.24 0.54 9.31
CA ARG A 9 6.76 0.60 10.68
C ARG A 9 5.67 1.06 11.67
N PRO A 10 5.72 0.61 12.94
CA PRO A 10 4.71 0.94 13.95
C PRO A 10 4.49 2.44 14.12
N ASN A 11 3.22 2.86 14.05
CA ASN A 11 2.73 4.23 14.12
C ASN A 11 3.35 5.17 13.07
N LYS A 12 3.83 4.63 11.94
CA LYS A 12 4.42 5.40 10.82
C LYS A 12 3.63 5.33 9.53
N ARG A 13 2.38 4.85 9.56
CA ARG A 13 1.52 4.73 8.38
C ARG A 13 1.36 6.05 7.61
N ASP A 14 1.08 7.15 8.31
CA ASP A 14 0.91 8.46 7.65
C ASP A 14 2.20 8.98 7.02
N LEU A 15 3.34 8.73 7.67
CA LEU A 15 4.64 9.08 7.13
C LEU A 15 4.98 8.21 5.90
N PHE A 16 4.67 6.92 5.95
CA PHE A 16 4.78 6.01 4.81
C PHE A 16 3.97 6.54 3.62
N LEU A 17 2.70 6.92 3.83
CA LEU A 17 1.83 7.41 2.75
C LEU A 17 2.37 8.71 2.13
N LYS A 18 2.85 9.65 2.95
CA LYS A 18 3.48 10.88 2.44
C LYS A 18 4.73 10.60 1.60
N GLN A 19 5.57 9.67 2.03
CA GLN A 19 6.77 9.27 1.28
C GLN A 19 6.42 8.51 0.01
N LEU A 20 5.38 7.66 0.06
CA LEU A 20 4.87 6.95 -1.11
C LEU A 20 4.34 7.94 -2.15
N ASP A 21 3.55 8.92 -1.75
CA ASP A 21 3.03 9.96 -2.65
C ASP A 21 4.15 10.78 -3.28
N PHE A 22 5.15 11.14 -2.48
CA PHE A 22 6.35 11.80 -3.00
C PHE A 22 7.07 10.93 -4.05
N GLU A 23 7.28 9.64 -3.80
CA GLU A 23 7.93 8.74 -4.78
C GLU A 23 7.06 8.51 -6.02
N ILE A 24 5.73 8.44 -5.87
CA ILE A 24 4.79 8.33 -7.00
C ILE A 24 4.90 9.55 -7.91
N ASP A 25 4.84 10.76 -7.34
CA ASP A 25 4.90 12.00 -8.12
C ASP A 25 6.30 12.20 -8.73
N LYS A 26 7.35 11.96 -7.95
CA LYS A 26 8.74 12.12 -8.40
C LYS A 26 9.11 11.20 -9.56
N ASN A 27 8.63 9.96 -9.54
CA ASN A 27 8.98 8.95 -10.54
C ASN A 27 7.85 8.64 -11.53
N GLN A 28 6.76 9.43 -11.52
CA GLN A 28 5.59 9.28 -12.41
C GLN A 28 4.95 7.88 -12.35
N LEU A 29 4.75 7.34 -11.14
CA LEU A 29 4.33 5.95 -10.92
C LEU A 29 2.81 5.76 -10.82
N ARG A 30 2.01 6.69 -11.36
CA ARG A 30 0.54 6.64 -11.24
C ARG A 30 -0.08 5.44 -11.97
N ASP A 31 0.59 4.94 -13.01
CA ASP A 31 0.18 3.71 -13.70
C ASP A 31 0.59 2.43 -12.95
N LEU A 32 1.48 2.57 -11.96
CA LEU A 32 1.96 1.47 -11.12
C LEU A 32 1.17 1.36 -9.81
N PHE A 33 0.96 2.48 -9.13
CA PHE A 33 0.18 2.61 -7.90
C PHE A 33 -1.13 3.31 -8.20
N LEU A 34 -2.15 2.52 -8.52
CA LEU A 34 -3.42 3.00 -9.03
C LEU A 34 -4.25 3.67 -7.93
N GLU A 35 -4.31 3.04 -6.77
CA GLU A 35 -5.09 3.49 -5.62
C GLU A 35 -4.45 3.05 -4.30
N LYS A 36 -4.86 3.70 -3.21
CA LYS A 36 -4.41 3.41 -1.84
C LYS A 36 -5.55 3.59 -0.85
N ILE A 37 -5.65 2.67 0.11
CA ILE A 37 -6.65 2.71 1.19
C ILE A 37 -5.93 2.57 2.52
N SER A 38 -6.36 3.37 3.50
CA SER A 38 -5.94 3.23 4.89
C SER A 38 -7.09 2.65 5.69
N PRO A 39 -7.03 1.37 6.09
CA PRO A 39 -8.06 0.77 6.92
C PRO A 39 -8.28 1.56 8.22
N SER A 40 -9.55 1.81 8.55
CA SER A 40 -9.95 2.50 9.77
C SER A 40 -9.83 1.63 11.03
N ASP A 41 -9.88 0.30 10.86
CA ASP A 41 -9.82 -0.64 11.98
C ASP A 41 -8.41 -0.66 12.61
N ALA A 42 -8.36 -0.57 13.94
CA ALA A 42 -7.14 -0.48 14.73
C ALA A 42 -6.22 -1.70 14.57
N MET A 43 -6.76 -2.87 14.20
CA MET A 43 -5.97 -4.06 13.87
C MET A 43 -5.00 -3.80 12.72
N TYR A 44 -5.36 -2.88 11.81
CA TYR A 44 -4.62 -2.54 10.60
C TYR A 44 -3.97 -1.15 10.67
N LYS A 45 -3.79 -0.60 11.88
CA LYS A 45 -3.24 0.75 12.08
C LYS A 45 -1.86 0.99 11.44
N ASP A 46 -1.09 -0.08 11.25
CA ASP A 46 0.24 -0.06 10.65
C ASP A 46 0.25 -0.67 9.24
N MET A 47 -0.91 -0.77 8.61
CA MET A 47 -1.08 -1.36 7.29
C MET A 47 -1.85 -0.44 6.35
N VAL A 48 -1.57 -0.60 5.06
CA VAL A 48 -2.29 0.04 3.96
C VAL A 48 -2.60 -0.98 2.88
N LEU A 49 -3.70 -0.78 2.16
CA LEU A 49 -3.95 -1.51 0.92
C LEU A 49 -3.49 -0.67 -0.26
N LEU A 50 -2.76 -1.28 -1.19
CA LEU A 50 -2.34 -0.65 -2.43
C LEU A 50 -2.90 -1.43 -3.61
N HIS A 51 -3.51 -0.72 -4.57
CA HIS A 51 -3.88 -1.27 -5.86
C HIS A 51 -2.70 -1.10 -6.81
N ILE A 52 -2.08 -2.20 -7.20
CA ILE A 52 -0.79 -2.20 -7.90
C ILE A 52 -0.94 -2.93 -9.24
N SER A 53 -0.53 -2.30 -10.35
CA SER A 53 -0.60 -2.96 -11.65
C SER A 53 0.46 -4.07 -11.81
N ASP A 54 1.69 -3.83 -11.35
CA ASP A 54 2.80 -4.79 -11.36
C ASP A 54 3.52 -4.88 -10.00
N LEU A 55 3.39 -6.03 -9.33
CA LEU A 55 3.95 -6.25 -7.98
C LEU A 55 5.49 -6.17 -7.97
N SER A 56 6.14 -6.65 -9.02
CA SER A 56 7.60 -6.74 -9.09
C SER A 56 8.23 -5.35 -9.12
N SER A 57 7.72 -4.47 -9.97
CA SER A 57 8.16 -3.08 -10.08
C SER A 57 7.79 -2.28 -8.83
N ALA A 58 6.57 -2.44 -8.30
CA ALA A 58 6.15 -1.72 -7.10
C ALA A 58 7.06 -2.03 -5.90
N ARG A 59 7.49 -3.29 -5.74
CA ARG A 59 8.44 -3.69 -4.69
C ARG A 59 9.76 -2.94 -4.75
N ILE A 60 10.25 -2.57 -5.93
CA ILE A 60 11.52 -1.83 -6.09
C ILE A 60 11.38 -0.44 -5.46
N TYR A 61 10.27 0.25 -5.69
CA TYR A 61 10.02 1.59 -5.14
C TYR A 61 9.65 1.53 -3.66
N LEU A 62 8.80 0.57 -3.25
CA LEU A 62 8.42 0.39 -1.85
C LEU A 62 9.63 0.17 -0.94
N LYS A 63 10.62 -0.63 -1.39
CA LYS A 63 11.86 -0.87 -0.63
C LYS A 63 12.72 0.38 -0.41
N LYS A 64 12.51 1.46 -1.16
CA LYS A 64 13.22 2.75 -0.97
C LYS A 64 12.60 3.59 0.14
N ILE A 65 11.37 3.29 0.54
CA ILE A 65 10.64 4.02 1.59
C ILE A 65 11.09 3.45 2.94
N GLU A 66 11.67 4.29 3.79
CA GLU A 66 12.22 3.85 5.08
C GLU A 66 11.18 3.14 5.96
N GLN A 67 9.93 3.58 5.87
CA GLN A 67 8.83 3.07 6.69
C GLN A 67 8.19 1.81 6.13
N PHE A 68 8.60 1.34 4.95
CA PHE A 68 8.17 0.07 4.40
C PHE A 68 8.74 -1.09 5.22
N GLN A 69 7.90 -2.07 5.56
CA GLN A 69 8.36 -3.34 6.14
C GLN A 69 8.17 -4.49 5.16
N LYS A 70 6.94 -4.67 4.68
CA LYS A 70 6.57 -5.85 3.89
C LYS A 70 5.38 -5.54 3.00
N ILE A 71 5.35 -6.20 1.86
CA ILE A 71 4.14 -6.37 1.05
C ILE A 71 3.83 -7.86 0.98
N GLU A 72 2.58 -8.22 1.29
CA GLU A 72 2.16 -9.61 1.17
C GLU A 72 2.22 -10.06 -0.29
N PRO A 73 2.77 -11.25 -0.60
CA PRO A 73 2.98 -11.69 -1.97
C PRO A 73 1.67 -12.06 -2.68
N ARG A 74 0.62 -12.35 -1.92
CA ARG A 74 -0.69 -12.74 -2.43
C ARG A 74 -1.59 -11.51 -2.49
N ALA A 75 -2.18 -11.29 -3.67
CA ALA A 75 -3.23 -10.29 -3.81
C ALA A 75 -4.47 -10.72 -3.00
N LEU A 76 -5.16 -9.74 -2.44
CA LEU A 76 -6.43 -9.92 -1.75
C LEU A 76 -7.52 -10.31 -2.76
N SER A 77 -8.46 -11.16 -2.33
CA SER A 77 -9.67 -11.41 -3.11
C SER A 77 -10.61 -10.19 -3.04
N GLU A 78 -11.54 -10.10 -3.98
CA GLU A 78 -12.52 -9.00 -4.05
C GLU A 78 -13.31 -8.89 -2.73
N CYS A 79 -13.81 -10.03 -2.24
CA CYS A 79 -14.51 -10.13 -0.95
C CYS A 79 -13.65 -9.67 0.25
N GLN A 80 -12.32 -9.84 0.22
CA GLN A 80 -11.45 -9.31 1.27
C GLN A 80 -11.26 -7.80 1.15
N VAL A 81 -11.22 -7.28 -0.07
CA VAL A 81 -11.05 -5.85 -0.33
C VAL A 81 -12.31 -5.06 0.05
N GLU A 82 -13.49 -5.60 -0.27
CA GLU A 82 -14.80 -4.99 0.07
C GLU A 82 -14.95 -4.73 1.58
N GLN A 83 -14.40 -5.61 2.43
CA GLN A 83 -14.39 -5.44 3.89
C GLN A 83 -13.70 -4.16 4.37
N PHE A 84 -12.84 -3.56 3.53
CA PHE A 84 -12.15 -2.30 3.83
C PHE A 84 -12.83 -1.06 3.25
N PHE A 85 -13.81 -1.23 2.36
CA PHE A 85 -14.57 -0.13 1.74
C PHE A 85 -15.89 0.17 2.48
N ASP A 86 -16.48 -0.82 3.17
CA ASP A 86 -17.82 -0.73 3.79
C ASP A 86 -17.86 -0.15 5.22
N LYS A 87 -17.03 0.85 5.56
CA LYS A 87 -17.09 1.53 6.88
C LYS A 87 -16.92 3.04 6.82
#